data_AF-A0A4S4FSB8-F1
#
_entry.id   AF-A0A4S4FSB8-F1
#
_cell.length_a   1.000
_cell.length_b   1.000
_cell.length_c   1.000
_cell.angle_alpha   90.00
_cell.angle_beta   90.00
_cell.angle_gamma   90.00
#
_symmetry.space_group_name_H-M   'P 1'
#
loop_
_entity.id
_entity.type
_entity.pdbx_description
1 polymer ?
#
loop_
_entity_poly.entity_id
_entity_poly.type
_entity_poly.pdbx_seq_one_letter_code
_entity_poly.pdbx_strand_id
1 'polypeptide(L)'
;MKVIAAIVLVVVAPAPILLLTLGAIAADPAPGNASIMLLAVGGGLLMILPIVVGSVAANWKLDFRSPSGRAQHRALLLTYSTMALVGALAIIASSVVGRIPAWVPLAAILVQALFVVLAAVIGDRLRRRAQLARTTPRSEPAGEDLLSRAWLRRKVRQIVLGFAITLVAGALGGVALSLALGESPIDWELAPSLIALAFITASIVCLTAVVPLARASRELVGGGWGAARALGRVVLRGKTEELPVGRDADAVRYARIIAVLLPVQSAQQALLFAGLALQQLPEVLGTTSSVIPGFAIGFMILSVAFIAVIVPIYGRQARRARRYAAEHSDALSERPSTAPTVRWEDLPPPRYGERI
;
A
#
# COMPACT_ATOMS: atom_id res chain seq x y z
N MET A 1 12.85 11.13 9.52
CA MET A 1 11.82 10.51 10.40
C MET A 1 10.77 9.67 9.66
N LYS A 2 10.05 10.17 8.64
CA LYS A 2 8.97 9.38 8.00
C LYS A 2 9.44 8.12 7.25
N VAL A 3 10.64 8.15 6.66
CA VAL A 3 11.26 6.97 6.01
C VAL A 3 11.68 5.92 7.03
N ILE A 4 12.28 6.34 8.15
CA ILE A 4 12.65 5.44 9.26
C ILE A 4 11.40 4.78 9.84
N ALA A 5 10.32 5.53 10.07
CA ALA A 5 9.06 4.94 10.54
C ALA A 5 8.47 3.92 9.55
N ALA A 6 8.59 4.18 8.25
CA ALA A 6 8.18 3.22 7.22
C ALA A 6 9.09 1.99 7.19
N ILE A 7 10.41 2.15 7.33
CA ILE A 7 11.38 1.05 7.41
C ILE A 7 11.12 0.22 8.66
N VAL A 8 10.98 0.85 9.83
CA VAL A 8 10.63 0.18 11.09
C VAL A 8 9.31 -0.56 10.94
N LEU A 9 8.29 0.03 10.31
CA LEU A 9 7.04 -0.68 10.07
C LEU A 9 7.24 -1.88 9.14
N VAL A 10 8.01 -1.75 8.06
CA VAL A 10 8.29 -2.85 7.11
C VAL A 10 9.14 -3.96 7.72
N VAL A 11 10.03 -3.64 8.66
CA VAL A 11 10.91 -4.61 9.33
C VAL A 11 10.23 -5.26 10.53
N VAL A 12 9.42 -4.51 11.28
CA VAL A 12 8.76 -4.99 12.50
C VAL A 12 7.42 -5.67 12.18
N ALA A 13 6.68 -5.23 11.15
CA ALA A 13 5.40 -5.85 10.80
C ALA A 13 5.48 -7.34 10.40
N PRO A 14 6.56 -7.85 9.78
CA PRO A 14 6.75 -9.28 9.54
C PRO A 14 7.14 -10.06 10.80
N ALA A 15 7.65 -9.42 11.85
CA ALA A 15 8.17 -10.13 13.03
C ALA A 15 7.15 -11.07 13.70
N PRO A 16 5.85 -10.72 13.83
CA PRO A 16 4.84 -11.65 14.33
C PRO A 16 4.65 -12.87 13.44
N ILE A 17 4.67 -12.71 12.10
CA ILE A 17 4.60 -13.83 11.17
C ILE A 17 5.83 -14.71 11.31
N LEU A 18 7.02 -14.11 11.38
CA LEU A 18 8.26 -14.84 11.56
C LEU A 18 8.26 -15.62 12.88
N LEU A 19 7.85 -15.00 13.98
CA LEU A 19 7.75 -15.62 15.30
C LEU A 19 6.74 -16.78 15.30
N LEU A 20 5.61 -16.59 14.61
CA LEU A 20 4.59 -17.63 14.39
C LEU A 20 5.15 -18.82 13.63
N THR A 21 5.81 -18.56 12.51
CA THR A 21 6.39 -19.61 11.66
C THR A 21 7.49 -20.35 12.41
N LEU A 22 8.37 -19.65 13.11
CA LEU A 22 9.41 -20.27 13.94
C LEU A 22 8.83 -21.07 15.10
N GLY A 23 7.80 -20.55 15.77
CA GLY A 23 7.10 -21.25 16.85
C GLY A 23 6.39 -22.51 16.36
N ALA A 24 5.80 -22.47 15.17
CA ALA A 24 5.18 -23.63 14.53
C ALA A 24 6.24 -24.70 14.18
N ILE A 25 7.36 -24.30 13.56
CA ILE A 25 8.47 -25.20 13.23
C ILE A 25 9.11 -25.81 14.48
N ALA A 26 9.24 -25.04 15.56
CA ALA A 26 9.79 -25.53 16.82
C ALA A 26 8.84 -26.51 17.55
N ALA A 27 7.53 -26.34 17.38
CA ALA A 27 6.52 -27.20 17.98
C ALA A 27 6.31 -28.52 17.21
N ASP A 28 6.44 -28.47 15.88
CA ASP A 28 6.36 -29.64 15.02
C ASP A 28 7.42 -29.52 13.92
N PRO A 29 8.45 -30.39 13.89
CA PRO A 29 9.50 -30.35 12.88
C PRO A 29 9.03 -30.75 11.48
N ALA A 30 7.82 -31.33 11.33
CA ALA A 30 7.22 -31.69 10.05
C ALA A 30 5.77 -31.20 9.94
N PRO A 31 5.52 -29.88 10.04
CA PRO A 31 4.17 -29.35 10.07
C PRO A 31 3.46 -29.65 8.75
N GLY A 32 2.28 -30.27 8.83
CA GLY A 32 1.51 -30.63 7.64
C GLY A 32 1.21 -29.40 6.77
N ASN A 33 1.34 -29.54 5.45
CA ASN A 33 1.27 -28.42 4.51
C ASN A 33 0.04 -27.50 4.65
N ALA A 34 -1.13 -28.07 4.98
CA ALA A 34 -2.35 -27.30 5.22
C ALA A 34 -2.23 -26.33 6.41
N SER A 35 -1.49 -26.72 7.46
CA SER A 35 -1.25 -25.87 8.63
C SER A 35 -0.37 -24.66 8.26
N ILE A 36 0.70 -24.87 7.49
CA ILE A 36 1.60 -23.80 7.03
C ILE A 36 0.82 -22.80 6.16
N MET A 37 -0.05 -23.28 5.26
CA MET A 37 -0.88 -22.40 4.43
C MET A 37 -1.85 -21.55 5.24
N LEU A 38 -2.58 -22.18 6.15
CA LEU A 38 -3.52 -21.48 7.02
C LEU A 38 -2.79 -20.46 7.89
N LEU A 39 -1.57 -20.78 8.34
CA LEU A 39 -0.71 -19.86 9.06
C LEU A 39 -0.24 -18.69 8.19
N ALA A 40 0.20 -18.94 6.96
CA ALA A 40 0.66 -17.92 6.03
C ALA A 40 -0.47 -16.97 5.60
N VAL A 41 -1.64 -17.52 5.26
CA VAL A 41 -2.84 -16.74 4.91
C VAL A 41 -3.33 -15.95 6.11
N GLY A 42 -3.45 -16.60 7.27
CA GLY A 42 -3.90 -15.98 8.50
C GLY A 42 -2.96 -14.87 8.97
N GLY A 43 -1.66 -15.15 9.01
CA GLY A 43 -0.61 -14.20 9.35
C GLY A 43 -0.54 -13.03 8.36
N GLY A 44 -0.65 -13.29 7.06
CA GLY A 44 -0.65 -12.26 6.03
C GLY A 44 -1.86 -11.31 6.14
N LEU A 45 -3.06 -11.86 6.33
CA LEU A 45 -4.27 -11.04 6.57
C LEU A 45 -4.11 -10.18 7.82
N LEU A 46 -3.66 -10.78 8.91
CA LEU A 46 -3.44 -10.09 10.18
C LEU A 46 -2.39 -8.99 10.06
N MET A 47 -1.28 -9.21 9.37
CA MET A 47 -0.21 -8.22 9.15
C MET A 47 -0.69 -6.97 8.39
N ILE A 48 -1.65 -7.11 7.48
CA ILE A 48 -2.19 -5.98 6.71
C ILE A 48 -2.96 -5.01 7.63
N LEU A 49 -3.66 -5.52 8.67
CA LEU A 49 -4.50 -4.71 9.54
C LEU A 49 -3.79 -3.50 10.19
N PRO A 50 -2.69 -3.65 10.94
CA PRO A 50 -2.05 -2.52 11.62
C PRO A 50 -1.54 -1.48 10.62
N ILE A 51 -1.05 -1.91 9.45
CA ILE A 51 -0.59 -1.00 8.39
C ILE A 51 -1.76 -0.16 7.91
N VAL A 52 -2.91 -0.79 7.64
CA VAL A 52 -4.09 -0.09 7.15
C VAL A 52 -4.71 0.79 8.23
N VAL A 53 -4.89 0.29 9.46
CA VAL A 53 -5.44 1.06 10.58
C VAL A 53 -4.54 2.26 10.90
N GLY A 54 -3.23 2.05 11.01
CA GLY A 54 -2.27 3.12 11.24
C GLY A 54 -2.25 4.14 10.11
N SER A 55 -2.34 3.69 8.85
CA SER A 55 -2.46 4.58 7.69
C SER A 55 -3.76 5.38 7.73
N VAL A 56 -4.89 4.76 8.07
CA VAL A 56 -6.18 5.46 8.16
C VAL A 56 -6.15 6.49 9.28
N ALA A 57 -5.68 6.11 10.47
CA ALA A 57 -5.54 6.99 11.63
C ALA A 57 -4.58 8.17 11.35
N ALA A 58 -3.49 7.93 10.63
CA ALA A 58 -2.51 8.96 10.28
C ALA A 58 -3.01 9.94 9.21
N ASN A 59 -3.81 9.46 8.26
CA ASN A 59 -4.03 10.19 7.02
C ASN A 59 -5.43 10.77 6.86
N TRP A 60 -6.45 10.25 7.57
CA TRP A 60 -7.83 10.67 7.39
C TRP A 60 -8.43 11.26 8.68
N LYS A 61 -9.17 12.36 8.53
CA LYS A 61 -10.12 12.82 9.53
C LYS A 61 -11.45 12.13 9.25
N LEU A 62 -11.76 11.08 10.02
CA LEU A 62 -13.11 10.51 10.02
C LEU A 62 -14.00 11.44 10.83
N ASP A 63 -14.91 12.13 10.14
CA ASP A 63 -15.92 12.93 10.80
C ASP A 63 -17.08 12.03 11.26
N PHE A 64 -17.15 11.76 12.56
CA PHE A 64 -18.21 10.94 13.15
C PHE A 64 -19.53 11.69 13.32
N ARG A 65 -19.54 13.02 13.11
CA ARG A 65 -20.74 13.85 13.25
C ARG A 65 -21.60 13.79 12.00
N SER A 66 -21.00 13.68 10.81
CA SER A 66 -21.75 13.51 9.57
C SER A 66 -22.27 12.07 9.38
N PRO A 67 -23.50 11.90 8.83
CA PRO A 67 -24.04 10.58 8.51
C PRO A 67 -23.16 9.78 7.54
N SER A 68 -22.55 10.46 6.56
CA SER A 68 -21.67 9.85 5.57
C SER A 68 -20.36 9.36 6.19
N GLY A 69 -19.79 10.09 7.15
CA GLY A 69 -18.59 9.66 7.87
C GLY A 69 -18.86 8.46 8.80
N ARG A 70 -20.04 8.40 9.47
CA ARG A 70 -20.44 7.22 10.25
C ARG A 70 -20.59 5.96 9.39
N ALA A 71 -21.25 6.06 8.23
CA ALA A 71 -21.39 4.94 7.31
C ALA A 71 -20.04 4.43 6.81
N GLN A 72 -19.11 5.35 6.49
CA GLN A 72 -17.75 4.99 6.08
C GLN A 72 -16.97 4.34 7.21
N HIS A 73 -17.05 4.87 8.42
CA HIS A 73 -16.41 4.26 9.58
C HIS A 73 -16.94 2.86 9.85
N ARG A 74 -18.26 2.64 9.77
CA ARG A 74 -18.86 1.32 9.90
C ARG A 74 -18.38 0.37 8.81
N ALA A 75 -18.30 0.82 7.56
CA ALA A 75 -17.77 0.00 6.46
C ALA A 75 -16.30 -0.38 6.69
N LEU A 76 -15.47 0.58 7.10
CA LEU A 76 -14.06 0.34 7.42
C LEU A 76 -13.92 -0.66 8.58
N LEU A 77 -14.64 -0.44 9.68
CA LEU A 77 -14.67 -1.36 10.82
C LEU A 77 -15.12 -2.75 10.42
N LEU A 78 -16.17 -2.86 9.60
CA LEU A 78 -16.67 -4.15 9.14
C LEU A 78 -15.64 -4.86 8.27
N THR A 79 -15.04 -4.16 7.30
CA THR A 79 -13.95 -4.74 6.48
C THR A 79 -12.79 -5.23 7.35
N TYR A 80 -12.33 -4.43 8.31
CA TYR A 80 -11.19 -4.81 9.15
C TYR A 80 -11.53 -5.91 10.16
N SER A 81 -12.73 -5.88 10.74
CA SER A 81 -13.20 -6.94 11.65
C SER A 81 -13.35 -8.25 10.91
N THR A 82 -13.87 -8.23 9.68
CA THR A 82 -13.94 -9.43 8.83
C THR A 82 -12.54 -9.96 8.50
N MET A 83 -11.59 -9.10 8.09
CA MET A 83 -10.21 -9.54 7.83
C MET A 83 -9.52 -10.09 9.10
N ALA A 84 -9.72 -9.44 10.25
CA ALA A 84 -9.22 -9.91 11.55
C ALA A 84 -9.76 -11.30 11.89
N LEU A 85 -11.08 -11.45 11.77
CA LEU A 85 -11.78 -12.69 12.09
C LEU A 85 -11.32 -13.83 11.19
N VAL A 86 -11.29 -13.61 9.87
CA VAL A 86 -10.81 -14.62 8.91
C VAL A 86 -9.35 -14.98 9.18
N GLY A 87 -8.50 -13.99 9.45
CA GLY A 87 -7.09 -14.23 9.78
C GLY A 87 -6.91 -15.03 11.07
N ALA A 88 -7.64 -14.68 12.13
CA ALA A 88 -7.61 -15.39 13.41
C ALA A 88 -8.15 -16.82 13.28
N LEU A 89 -9.26 -17.02 12.57
CA LEU A 89 -9.82 -18.35 12.32
C LEU A 89 -8.85 -19.23 11.52
N ALA A 90 -8.15 -18.66 10.53
CA ALA A 90 -7.12 -19.40 9.79
C ALA A 90 -5.96 -19.83 10.69
N ILE A 91 -5.49 -18.95 11.58
CA ILE A 91 -4.43 -19.29 12.57
C ILE A 91 -4.90 -20.33 13.59
N ILE A 92 -6.15 -20.27 14.05
CA ILE A 92 -6.72 -21.28 14.95
C ILE A 92 -6.84 -22.63 14.21
N ALA A 93 -7.34 -22.61 12.98
CA ALA A 93 -7.44 -23.80 12.14
C ALA A 93 -6.06 -24.41 11.84
N SER A 94 -5.03 -23.60 11.59
CA SER A 94 -3.66 -24.10 11.43
C SER A 94 -3.16 -24.79 12.68
N SER A 95 -3.49 -24.26 13.85
CA SER A 95 -3.12 -24.86 15.14
C SER A 95 -3.80 -26.22 15.36
N VAL A 96 -5.08 -26.35 15.01
CA VAL A 96 -5.83 -27.61 15.14
C VAL A 96 -5.30 -28.66 14.15
N VAL A 97 -5.08 -28.28 12.89
CA VAL A 97 -4.60 -29.19 11.83
C VAL A 97 -3.16 -29.61 12.08
N GLY A 98 -2.29 -28.67 12.44
CA GLY A 98 -0.86 -28.91 12.71
C GLY A 98 -0.55 -29.36 14.13
N ARG A 99 -1.56 -29.61 14.97
CA ARG A 99 -1.40 -29.97 16.40
C ARG A 99 -0.48 -29.00 17.17
N ILE A 100 -0.44 -27.74 16.74
CA ILE A 100 0.38 -26.71 17.37
C ILE A 100 -0.25 -26.38 18.73
N PRO A 101 0.55 -26.22 19.80
CA PRO A 101 0.03 -25.83 21.11
C PRO A 101 -0.81 -24.55 21.06
N ALA A 102 -1.97 -24.55 21.72
CA ALA A 102 -2.94 -23.45 21.67
C ALA A 102 -2.41 -22.08 22.15
N TRP A 103 -1.30 -22.06 22.90
CA TRP A 103 -0.67 -20.80 23.32
C TRP A 103 -0.02 -20.06 22.14
N VAL A 104 0.44 -20.75 21.09
CA VAL A 104 1.07 -20.15 19.89
C VAL A 104 0.09 -19.28 19.10
N PRO A 105 -1.07 -19.77 18.63
CA PRO A 105 -2.05 -18.94 17.93
C PRO A 105 -2.60 -17.82 18.83
N LEU A 106 -2.79 -18.10 20.13
CA LEU A 106 -3.25 -17.11 21.10
C LEU A 106 -2.25 -15.95 21.22
N ALA A 107 -0.96 -16.27 21.44
CA ALA A 107 0.10 -15.27 21.54
C ALA A 107 0.19 -14.42 20.26
N ALA A 108 0.07 -15.04 19.10
CA ALA A 108 0.11 -14.32 17.84
C ALA A 108 -1.06 -13.38 17.61
N ILE A 109 -2.29 -13.81 17.93
CA ILE A 109 -3.47 -12.95 17.86
C ILE A 109 -3.32 -11.79 18.84
N LEU A 110 -2.83 -12.03 20.06
CA LEU A 110 -2.59 -10.99 21.06
C LEU A 110 -1.52 -9.98 20.61
N VAL A 111 -0.38 -10.47 20.12
CA VAL A 111 0.68 -9.62 19.55
C VAL A 111 0.13 -8.79 18.40
N GLN A 112 -0.69 -9.39 17.52
CA GLN A 112 -1.30 -8.66 16.42
C GLN A 112 -2.27 -7.57 16.91
N ALA A 113 -3.13 -7.89 17.87
CA ALA A 113 -4.03 -6.91 18.47
C ALA A 113 -3.25 -5.74 19.08
N LEU A 114 -2.14 -6.02 19.76
CA LEU A 114 -1.22 -5.00 20.27
C LEU A 114 -0.63 -4.13 19.14
N PHE A 115 -0.20 -4.74 18.03
CA PHE A 115 0.28 -3.99 16.86
C PHE A 115 -0.78 -3.08 16.26
N VAL A 116 -2.04 -3.52 16.19
CA VAL A 116 -3.15 -2.69 15.71
C VAL A 116 -3.36 -1.48 16.63
N VAL A 117 -3.36 -1.69 17.95
CA VAL A 117 -3.47 -0.59 18.93
C VAL A 117 -2.30 0.37 18.81
N LEU A 118 -1.06 -0.13 18.76
CA LEU A 118 0.15 0.69 18.60
C LEU A 118 0.11 1.48 17.29
N ALA A 119 -0.28 0.85 16.18
CA ALA A 119 -0.38 1.52 14.89
C ALA A 119 -1.44 2.63 14.90
N ALA A 120 -2.58 2.41 15.55
CA ALA A 120 -3.60 3.44 15.73
C ALA A 120 -3.08 4.63 16.56
N VAL A 121 -2.40 4.36 17.68
CA VAL A 121 -1.82 5.39 18.56
C VAL A 121 -0.71 6.18 17.85
N ILE A 122 0.21 5.48 17.18
CA ILE A 122 1.29 6.10 16.40
C ILE A 122 0.69 6.91 15.24
N GLY A 123 -0.32 6.37 14.55
CA GLY A 123 -1.04 7.06 13.49
C GLY A 123 -1.66 8.37 13.96
N ASP A 124 -2.40 8.36 15.08
CA ASP A 124 -2.98 9.57 15.66
C ASP A 124 -1.90 10.58 16.08
N ARG A 125 -0.82 10.13 16.73
CA ARG A 125 0.31 11.01 17.10
C ARG A 125 0.96 11.65 15.87
N LEU A 126 1.19 10.88 14.81
CA LEU A 126 1.73 11.38 13.54
C LEU A 126 0.78 12.39 12.89
N ARG A 127 -0.54 12.14 12.94
CA ARG A 127 -1.56 13.06 12.46
C ARG A 127 -1.53 14.38 13.23
N ARG A 128 -1.53 14.35 14.57
CA ARG A 128 -1.47 15.56 15.41
C ARG A 128 -0.18 16.34 15.16
N ARG A 129 0.97 15.66 15.09
CA ARG A 129 2.25 16.30 14.73
C ARG A 129 2.23 16.91 13.34
N ALA A 130 1.61 16.25 12.36
CA ALA A 130 1.47 16.79 11.01
C ALA A 130 0.54 18.02 10.98
N GLN A 131 -0.52 18.03 11.79
CA GLN A 131 -1.40 19.19 11.93
C GLN A 131 -0.68 20.38 12.56
N LEU A 132 0.11 20.14 13.62
CA LEU A 132 0.94 21.18 14.23
C LEU A 132 2.02 21.69 13.26
N ALA A 133 2.67 20.80 12.51
CA ALA A 133 3.67 21.22 11.54
C ALA A 133 3.10 22.05 10.38
N ARG A 134 1.79 21.96 10.10
CA ARG A 134 1.11 22.77 9.07
C ARG A 134 0.89 24.22 9.48
N THR A 135 0.94 24.55 10.77
CA THR A 135 0.88 25.95 11.21
C THR A 135 2.19 26.68 10.96
N THR A 136 3.28 25.94 10.73
CA THR A 136 4.55 26.51 10.29
C THR A 136 4.55 26.56 8.76
N PRO A 137 4.70 27.74 8.12
CA PRO A 137 4.80 27.85 6.67
C PRO A 137 6.06 27.12 6.22
N ARG A 138 5.88 25.88 5.77
CA ARG A 138 6.96 25.08 5.22
C ARG A 138 6.96 25.28 3.71
N SER A 139 8.11 25.68 3.17
CA SER A 139 8.40 25.70 1.73
C SER A 139 8.50 24.27 1.21
N GLU A 140 7.40 23.51 1.25
CA GLU A 140 7.34 22.27 0.47
C GLU A 140 7.37 22.65 -1.02
N PRO A 141 8.11 21.90 -1.85
CA PRO A 141 8.15 22.16 -3.28
C PRO A 141 6.72 22.19 -3.79
N ALA A 142 6.37 23.27 -4.50
CA ALA A 142 5.02 23.48 -4.98
C ALA A 142 4.58 22.20 -5.70
N GLY A 143 3.31 21.79 -5.55
CA GLY A 143 2.81 20.56 -6.19
C GLY A 143 3.10 20.48 -7.70
N GLU A 144 3.39 21.62 -8.33
CA GLU A 144 3.84 21.78 -9.71
C GLU A 144 5.25 21.21 -9.98
N ASP A 145 6.20 21.34 -9.05
CA ASP A 145 7.55 20.78 -9.18
C ASP A 145 7.53 19.26 -9.26
N LEU A 146 6.59 18.63 -8.54
CA LEU A 146 6.37 17.19 -8.54
C LEU A 146 5.85 16.67 -9.90
N LEU A 147 5.30 17.56 -10.73
CA LEU A 147 4.81 17.23 -12.07
C LEU A 147 5.88 17.43 -13.15
N SER A 148 7.07 17.93 -12.78
CA SER A 148 8.16 18.12 -13.73
C SER A 148 8.67 16.79 -14.30
N ARG A 149 8.91 16.77 -15.62
CA ARG A 149 9.55 15.63 -16.30
C ARG A 149 10.92 15.30 -15.72
N ALA A 150 11.66 16.30 -15.22
CA ALA A 150 12.96 16.08 -14.59
C ALA A 150 12.84 15.31 -13.27
N TRP A 151 11.82 15.64 -12.46
CA TRP A 151 11.52 14.92 -11.22
C TRP A 151 11.13 13.46 -11.51
N LEU A 152 10.23 13.23 -12.47
CA LEU A 152 9.80 11.89 -12.84
C LEU A 152 10.97 11.04 -13.37
N ARG A 153 11.81 11.59 -14.26
CA ARG A 153 13.03 10.90 -14.75
C ARG A 153 13.98 10.53 -13.62
N ARG A 154 14.17 11.44 -12.64
CA ARG A 154 15.00 11.16 -11.46
C ARG A 154 14.43 10.00 -10.64
N LYS A 155 13.11 9.94 -10.46
CA LYS A 155 12.43 8.85 -9.74
C LYS A 155 12.50 7.52 -10.47
N VAL A 156 12.27 7.50 -11.77
CA VAL A 156 12.45 6.31 -12.61
C VAL A 156 13.89 5.81 -12.51
N ARG A 157 14.88 6.70 -12.62
CA ARG A 157 16.30 6.34 -12.44
C ARG A 157 16.58 5.74 -11.06
N GLN A 158 16.02 6.30 -9.98
CA GLN A 158 16.16 5.73 -8.63
C GLN A 158 15.58 4.31 -8.54
N ILE A 159 14.41 4.06 -9.15
CA ILE A 159 13.77 2.74 -9.17
C ILE A 159 14.64 1.73 -9.92
N VAL A 160 15.11 2.09 -11.13
CA VAL A 160 15.98 1.24 -11.97
C VAL A 160 17.30 0.95 -11.26
N LEU A 161 17.93 1.97 -10.65
CA LEU A 161 19.16 1.76 -9.88
C LEU A 161 18.93 0.88 -8.66
N GLY A 162 17.84 1.06 -7.91
CA GLY A 162 17.51 0.20 -6.77
C GLY A 162 17.33 -1.27 -7.18
N PHE A 163 16.66 -1.50 -8.31
CA PHE A 163 16.55 -2.84 -8.91
C PHE A 163 17.93 -3.40 -9.27
N ALA A 164 18.71 -2.66 -10.07
CA ALA A 164 20.01 -3.13 -10.56
C ALA A 164 21.01 -3.38 -9.42
N ILE A 165 21.09 -2.49 -8.43
CA ILE A 165 21.96 -2.64 -7.26
C ILE A 165 21.56 -3.89 -6.47
N THR A 166 20.27 -4.11 -6.23
CA THR A 166 19.81 -5.27 -5.46
C THR A 166 20.05 -6.57 -6.22
N LEU A 167 19.86 -6.56 -7.53
CA LEU A 167 20.14 -7.72 -8.38
C LEU A 167 21.64 -8.07 -8.37
N VAL A 168 22.52 -7.08 -8.55
CA VAL A 168 23.97 -7.26 -8.51
C VAL A 168 24.44 -7.69 -7.13
N ALA A 169 23.99 -7.03 -6.06
CA ALA A 169 24.34 -7.38 -4.69
C ALA A 169 23.81 -8.77 -4.29
N GLY A 170 22.59 -9.12 -4.72
CA GLY A 170 22.01 -10.44 -4.52
C GLY A 170 22.79 -11.53 -5.26
N ALA A 171 23.17 -11.30 -6.52
CA ALA A 171 23.99 -12.22 -7.29
C ALA A 171 25.39 -12.41 -6.67
N LEU A 172 26.07 -11.32 -6.29
CA LEU A 172 27.37 -11.38 -5.62
C LEU A 172 27.27 -12.08 -4.25
N GLY A 173 26.23 -11.77 -3.48
CA GLY A 173 25.97 -12.41 -2.19
C GLY A 173 25.66 -13.90 -2.31
N GLY A 174 24.89 -14.30 -3.33
CA GLY A 174 24.63 -15.70 -3.66
C GLY A 174 25.92 -16.45 -3.99
N VAL A 175 26.73 -15.91 -4.90
CA VAL A 175 28.04 -16.50 -5.26
C VAL A 175 28.95 -16.61 -4.04
N ALA A 176 29.05 -15.56 -3.22
CA ALA A 176 29.87 -15.57 -2.01
C ALA A 176 29.39 -16.63 -0.99
N LEU A 177 28.08 -16.78 -0.82
CA LEU A 177 27.48 -17.78 0.06
C LEU A 177 27.76 -19.20 -0.44
N SER A 178 27.55 -19.47 -1.74
CA SER A 178 27.85 -20.78 -2.33
C SER A 178 29.32 -21.16 -2.18
N LEU A 179 30.25 -20.21 -2.41
CA LEU A 179 31.68 -20.42 -2.19
C LEU A 179 32.01 -20.70 -0.72
N ALA A 180 31.35 -20.04 0.22
CA ALA A 180 31.55 -20.26 1.65
C ALA A 180 31.02 -21.62 2.14
N LEU A 181 29.95 -22.14 1.51
CA LEU A 181 29.37 -23.45 1.82
C LEU A 181 30.06 -24.61 1.08
N GLY A 182 31.00 -24.32 0.17
CA GLY A 182 31.67 -25.34 -0.65
C GLY A 182 30.78 -25.96 -1.73
N GLU A 183 29.67 -25.30 -2.05
CA GLU A 183 28.73 -25.72 -3.09
C GLU A 183 29.16 -25.18 -4.47
N SER A 184 28.60 -25.74 -5.55
CA SER A 184 28.83 -25.24 -6.90
C SER A 184 28.45 -23.74 -6.97
N PRO A 185 29.29 -22.86 -7.53
CA PRO A 185 29.14 -21.41 -7.43
C PRO A 185 27.90 -20.82 -8.14
N ILE A 186 27.13 -21.65 -8.86
CA ILE A 186 25.92 -21.23 -9.58
C ILE A 186 24.83 -22.27 -9.35
N ASP A 187 24.13 -22.13 -8.23
CA ASP A 187 22.83 -22.77 -8.07
C ASP A 187 21.77 -21.91 -8.79
N TRP A 188 21.39 -22.34 -10.00
CA TRP A 188 20.37 -21.66 -10.80
C TRP A 188 19.01 -21.62 -10.10
N GLU A 189 18.78 -22.47 -9.09
CA GLU A 189 17.55 -22.51 -8.31
C GLU A 189 17.36 -21.27 -7.42
N LEU A 190 18.45 -20.58 -7.06
CA LEU A 190 18.40 -19.33 -6.29
C LEU A 190 18.10 -18.10 -7.15
N ALA A 191 18.28 -18.19 -8.46
CA ALA A 191 18.12 -17.04 -9.36
C ALA A 191 16.72 -16.41 -9.31
N PRO A 192 15.59 -17.16 -9.29
CA PRO A 192 14.25 -16.59 -9.14
C PRO A 192 14.08 -15.79 -7.85
N SER A 193 14.62 -16.27 -6.73
CA SER A 193 14.56 -15.61 -5.42
C SER A 193 15.35 -14.30 -5.40
N LEU A 194 16.53 -14.28 -6.02
CA LEU A 194 17.35 -13.06 -6.14
C LEU A 194 16.68 -12.02 -7.03
N ILE A 195 16.11 -12.45 -8.16
CA ILE A 195 15.34 -11.57 -9.05
C ILE A 195 14.09 -11.05 -8.32
N ALA A 196 13.38 -11.91 -7.60
CA ALA A 196 12.22 -11.54 -6.79
C ALA A 196 12.55 -10.43 -5.79
N LEU A 197 13.69 -10.54 -5.09
CA LEU A 197 14.17 -9.52 -4.14
C LEU A 197 14.44 -8.18 -4.83
N ALA A 198 14.99 -8.18 -6.04
CA ALA A 198 15.19 -6.98 -6.83
C ALA A 198 13.87 -6.31 -7.22
N PHE A 199 12.86 -7.09 -7.62
CA PHE A 199 11.50 -6.61 -7.90
C PHE A 199 10.82 -6.00 -6.66
N ILE A 200 10.90 -6.67 -5.51
CA ILE A 200 10.36 -6.18 -4.24
C ILE A 200 11.05 -4.88 -3.85
N THR A 201 12.38 -4.81 -3.98
CA THR A 201 13.14 -3.60 -3.67
C THR A 201 12.78 -2.45 -4.60
N ALA A 202 12.62 -2.70 -5.89
CA ALA A 202 12.15 -1.69 -6.85
C ALA A 202 10.75 -1.17 -6.46
N SER A 203 9.85 -2.04 -6.02
CA SER A 203 8.53 -1.65 -5.50
C SER A 203 8.64 -0.75 -4.27
N ILE A 204 9.53 -1.07 -3.33
CA ILE A 204 9.79 -0.23 -2.14
C ILE A 204 10.32 1.14 -2.58
N VAL A 205 11.25 1.19 -3.55
CA VAL A 205 11.80 2.46 -4.07
C VAL A 205 10.73 3.30 -4.77
N CYS A 206 9.74 2.68 -5.43
CA CYS A 206 8.58 3.41 -5.97
C CYS A 206 7.83 4.22 -4.91
N LEU A 207 7.84 3.81 -3.63
CA LEU A 207 7.23 4.59 -2.54
C LEU A 207 7.85 5.98 -2.40
N THR A 208 9.11 6.17 -2.80
CA THR A 208 9.75 7.50 -2.81
C THR A 208 9.13 8.47 -3.82
N ALA A 209 8.36 7.98 -4.79
CA ALA A 209 7.59 8.75 -5.76
C ALA A 209 6.09 8.78 -5.40
N VAL A 210 5.52 7.64 -4.99
CA VAL A 210 4.10 7.52 -4.59
C VAL A 210 3.79 8.40 -3.39
N VAL A 211 4.61 8.36 -2.34
CA VAL A 211 4.35 9.08 -1.08
C VAL A 211 4.22 10.59 -1.25
N PRO A 212 5.14 11.33 -1.93
CA PRO A 212 4.98 12.77 -2.12
C PRO A 212 3.76 13.10 -2.99
N LEU A 213 3.51 12.36 -4.07
CA LEU A 213 2.33 12.57 -4.92
C LEU A 213 1.01 12.32 -4.15
N ALA A 214 0.96 11.26 -3.33
CA ALA A 214 -0.18 10.96 -2.48
C ALA A 214 -0.33 11.97 -1.31
N ARG A 215 0.72 12.68 -0.91
CA ARG A 215 0.60 13.80 0.04
C ARG A 215 0.02 15.03 -0.64
N ALA A 216 0.58 15.41 -1.80
CA ALA A 216 0.11 16.55 -2.57
C ALA A 216 -1.38 16.40 -2.95
N SER A 217 -1.80 15.19 -3.38
CA SER A 217 -3.23 14.94 -3.65
C SER A 217 -4.11 15.09 -2.42
N ARG A 218 -3.63 14.68 -1.24
CA ARG A 218 -4.39 14.80 0.03
C ARG A 218 -4.44 16.23 0.56
N GLU A 219 -3.39 17.01 0.34
CA GLU A 219 -3.33 18.41 0.75
C GLU A 219 -4.33 19.25 -0.03
N LEU A 220 -4.49 19.01 -1.33
CA LEU A 220 -5.56 19.63 -2.14
C LEU A 220 -6.97 19.33 -1.61
N VAL A 221 -7.16 18.13 -1.06
CA VAL A 221 -8.44 17.66 -0.54
C VAL A 221 -8.68 18.15 0.91
N GLY A 222 -7.66 18.64 1.60
CA GLY A 222 -7.76 19.00 3.02
C GLY A 222 -7.84 17.80 3.99
N GLY A 223 -7.59 16.57 3.52
CA GLY A 223 -7.61 15.36 4.34
C GLY A 223 -9.00 14.79 4.68
N GLY A 224 -10.07 15.35 4.11
CA GLY A 224 -11.42 14.81 4.22
C GLY A 224 -11.69 13.71 3.18
N TRP A 225 -12.13 12.53 3.62
CA TRP A 225 -12.45 11.42 2.69
C TRP A 225 -13.60 11.77 1.74
N GLY A 226 -14.60 12.51 2.22
CA GLY A 226 -15.72 12.98 1.40
C GLY A 226 -15.27 13.83 0.21
N ALA A 227 -14.39 14.81 0.45
CA ALA A 227 -13.84 15.66 -0.59
C ALA A 227 -12.96 14.86 -1.58
N ALA A 228 -12.16 13.89 -1.11
CA ALA A 228 -11.37 13.02 -1.99
C ALA A 228 -12.28 12.24 -2.94
N ARG A 229 -13.39 11.72 -2.42
CA ARG A 229 -14.36 10.93 -3.18
C ARG A 229 -15.13 11.80 -4.16
N ALA A 230 -15.52 13.02 -3.79
CA ALA A 230 -16.19 13.97 -4.67
C ALA A 230 -15.27 14.34 -5.85
N LEU A 231 -14.05 14.78 -5.58
CA LEU A 231 -13.05 15.08 -6.61
C LEU A 231 -12.74 13.87 -7.49
N GLY A 232 -12.58 12.68 -6.88
CA GLY A 232 -12.39 11.44 -7.62
C GLY A 232 -13.57 11.08 -8.53
N ARG A 233 -14.81 11.36 -8.13
CA ARG A 233 -16.01 11.12 -8.97
C ARG A 233 -16.08 12.08 -10.15
N VAL A 234 -15.82 13.36 -9.93
CA VAL A 234 -15.80 14.36 -11.01
C VAL A 234 -14.68 14.03 -12.00
N VAL A 235 -13.44 13.90 -11.52
CA VAL A 235 -12.25 13.74 -12.37
C VAL A 235 -12.15 12.36 -13.03
N LEU A 236 -12.41 11.26 -12.29
CA LEU A 236 -12.15 9.90 -12.81
C LEU A 236 -13.40 9.22 -13.39
N ARG A 237 -14.59 9.64 -12.95
CA ARG A 237 -15.86 9.08 -13.44
C ARG A 237 -16.62 10.03 -14.36
N GLY A 238 -16.17 11.27 -14.54
CA GLY A 238 -16.84 12.25 -15.40
C GLY A 238 -18.25 12.59 -14.91
N LYS A 239 -18.51 12.48 -13.60
CA LYS A 239 -19.83 12.80 -13.05
C LYS A 239 -19.97 14.32 -12.93
N THR A 240 -21.11 14.84 -13.37
CA THR A 240 -21.60 16.20 -13.11
C THR A 240 -22.08 16.33 -11.66
N GLU A 241 -21.20 16.02 -10.71
CA GLU A 241 -21.44 16.45 -9.32
C GLU A 241 -21.00 17.90 -9.22
N GLU A 242 -21.90 18.78 -8.78
CA GLU A 242 -21.55 20.18 -8.49
C GLU A 242 -20.45 20.20 -7.43
N LEU A 243 -19.26 20.60 -7.85
CA LEU A 243 -18.22 20.98 -6.92
C LEU A 243 -18.65 22.31 -6.29
N PRO A 244 -18.39 22.53 -4.99
CA PRO A 244 -18.64 23.83 -4.39
C PRO A 244 -17.94 24.94 -5.19
N VAL A 245 -18.60 26.10 -5.30
CA VAL A 245 -18.10 27.26 -6.06
C VAL A 245 -16.63 27.55 -5.71
N GLY A 246 -15.79 27.71 -6.74
CA GLY A 246 -14.36 28.05 -6.60
C GLY A 246 -13.41 26.86 -6.41
N ARG A 247 -13.88 25.62 -6.63
CA ARG A 247 -13.10 24.38 -6.51
C ARG A 247 -12.62 23.78 -7.82
N ASP A 248 -13.01 24.32 -8.97
CA ASP A 248 -12.65 23.74 -10.28
C ASP A 248 -11.13 23.72 -10.48
N ALA A 249 -10.43 24.78 -10.07
CA ALA A 249 -8.97 24.81 -10.05
C ALA A 249 -8.34 23.70 -9.18
N ASP A 250 -8.97 23.34 -8.05
CA ASP A 250 -8.49 22.26 -7.18
C ASP A 250 -8.72 20.88 -7.86
N ALA A 251 -9.82 20.72 -8.60
CA ALA A 251 -10.10 19.52 -9.38
C ALA A 251 -9.10 19.32 -10.53
N VAL A 252 -8.73 20.39 -11.22
CA VAL A 252 -7.70 20.36 -12.27
C VAL A 252 -6.34 20.00 -11.69
N ARG A 253 -5.94 20.63 -10.57
CA ARG A 253 -4.69 20.28 -9.86
C ARG A 253 -4.69 18.83 -9.40
N TYR A 254 -5.80 18.36 -8.84
CA TYR A 254 -5.97 16.96 -8.44
C TYR A 254 -5.83 16.03 -9.64
N ALA A 255 -6.47 16.34 -10.77
CA ALA A 255 -6.38 15.56 -12.00
C ALA A 255 -4.93 15.44 -12.52
N ARG A 256 -4.16 16.53 -12.51
CA ARG A 256 -2.74 16.53 -12.91
C ARG A 256 -1.90 15.61 -12.00
N ILE A 257 -2.12 15.63 -10.69
CA ILE A 257 -1.39 14.76 -9.75
C ILE A 257 -1.79 13.30 -9.96
N ILE A 258 -3.09 13.00 -10.05
CA ILE A 258 -3.59 11.62 -10.18
C ILE A 258 -3.16 10.98 -11.51
N ALA A 259 -3.05 11.77 -12.58
CA ALA A 259 -2.53 11.34 -13.88
C ALA A 259 -1.09 10.80 -13.83
N VAL A 260 -0.30 11.20 -12.82
CA VAL A 260 1.07 10.73 -12.56
C VAL A 260 1.08 9.68 -11.44
N LEU A 261 0.31 9.90 -10.37
CA LEU A 261 0.25 9.01 -9.22
C LEU A 261 -0.21 7.60 -9.60
N LEU A 262 -1.30 7.47 -10.38
CA LEU A 262 -1.87 6.15 -10.69
C LEU A 262 -0.91 5.25 -11.47
N PRO A 263 -0.25 5.70 -12.55
CA PRO A 263 0.75 4.87 -13.24
C PRO A 263 1.90 4.43 -12.34
N VAL A 264 2.41 5.34 -11.50
CA VAL A 264 3.51 5.04 -10.56
C VAL A 264 3.05 4.03 -9.50
N GLN A 265 1.83 4.18 -8.98
CA GLN A 265 1.24 3.24 -8.03
C GLN A 265 0.96 1.88 -8.68
N SER A 266 0.50 1.83 -9.94
CA SER A 266 0.34 0.56 -10.65
C SER A 266 1.68 -0.12 -10.91
N ALA A 267 2.74 0.63 -11.26
CA ALA A 267 4.07 0.06 -11.42
C ALA A 267 4.61 -0.50 -10.10
N GLN A 268 4.40 0.24 -9.00
CA GLN A 268 4.75 -0.22 -7.65
C GLN A 268 4.05 -1.55 -7.30
N GLN A 269 2.75 -1.66 -7.53
CA GLN A 269 2.01 -2.90 -7.29
C GLN A 269 2.44 -4.02 -8.25
N ALA A 270 2.61 -3.73 -9.54
CA ALA A 270 3.05 -4.72 -10.51
C ALA A 270 4.43 -5.30 -10.16
N LEU A 271 5.39 -4.45 -9.78
CA LEU A 271 6.70 -4.90 -9.32
C LEU A 271 6.61 -5.75 -8.04
N LEU A 272 5.75 -5.37 -7.10
CA LEU A 272 5.56 -6.14 -5.86
C LEU A 272 5.01 -7.54 -6.16
N PHE A 273 3.90 -7.62 -6.88
CA PHE A 273 3.25 -8.90 -7.19
C PHE A 273 4.07 -9.75 -8.16
N ALA A 274 4.85 -9.15 -9.07
CA ALA A 274 5.80 -9.88 -9.89
C ALA A 274 6.93 -10.48 -9.03
N GLY A 275 7.49 -9.72 -8.09
CA GLY A 275 8.48 -10.22 -7.15
C GLY A 275 7.94 -11.36 -6.27
N LEU A 276 6.75 -11.17 -5.69
CA LEU A 276 6.10 -12.21 -4.88
C LEU A 276 5.79 -13.47 -5.71
N ALA A 277 5.34 -13.33 -6.95
CA ALA A 277 5.10 -14.48 -7.84
C ALA A 277 6.40 -15.23 -8.18
N LEU A 278 7.48 -14.49 -8.50
CA LEU A 278 8.79 -15.08 -8.77
C LEU A 278 9.38 -15.81 -7.55
N GLN A 279 9.08 -15.33 -6.34
CA GLN A 279 9.49 -16.00 -5.10
C GLN A 279 8.86 -17.39 -4.95
N GLN A 280 7.70 -17.64 -5.56
CA GLN A 280 7.03 -18.94 -5.53
C GLN A 280 7.53 -19.89 -6.63
N LEU A 281 8.32 -19.40 -7.59
CA LEU A 281 8.74 -20.18 -8.76
C LEU A 281 9.56 -21.43 -8.40
N PRO A 282 10.49 -21.42 -7.43
CA PRO A 282 11.20 -22.64 -7.01
C PRO A 282 10.27 -23.75 -6.52
N GLU A 283 9.21 -23.39 -5.80
CA GLU A 283 8.22 -24.36 -5.30
C GLU A 283 7.40 -24.96 -6.46
N VAL A 284 7.08 -24.17 -7.48
CA VAL A 284 6.35 -24.63 -8.67
C VAL A 284 7.21 -25.53 -9.56
N LEU A 285 8.50 -25.23 -9.67
CA LEU A 285 9.44 -26.03 -10.46
C LEU A 285 9.86 -27.33 -9.76
N GLY A 286 9.46 -27.53 -8.50
CA GLY A 286 9.81 -28.71 -7.72
C GLY A 286 11.28 -28.75 -7.28
N THR A 287 11.97 -27.61 -7.34
CA THR A 287 13.37 -27.50 -6.88
C THR A 287 13.46 -27.45 -5.36
N THR A 288 12.35 -27.11 -4.68
CA THR A 288 12.25 -27.13 -3.22
C THR A 288 11.20 -28.15 -2.78
N SER A 289 11.52 -28.91 -1.72
CA SER A 289 10.68 -30.02 -1.22
C SER A 289 9.54 -29.57 -0.30
N SER A 290 9.36 -28.26 -0.12
CA SER A 290 8.48 -27.69 0.90
C SER A 290 7.52 -26.70 0.25
N VAL A 291 6.23 -26.90 0.53
CA VAL A 291 5.01 -26.20 0.05
C VAL A 291 4.25 -26.94 -1.06
N ILE A 292 2.92 -26.92 -0.97
CA ILE A 292 2.02 -27.56 -1.95
C ILE A 292 2.11 -26.76 -3.25
N PRO A 293 2.51 -27.39 -4.38
CA PRO A 293 2.57 -26.72 -5.68
C PRO A 293 1.27 -25.97 -6.02
N GLY A 294 0.12 -26.49 -5.58
CA GLY A 294 -1.19 -25.87 -5.79
C GLY A 294 -1.36 -24.45 -5.23
N PHE A 295 -0.78 -24.11 -4.07
CA PHE A 295 -0.85 -22.74 -3.56
C PHE A 295 0.13 -21.82 -4.25
N ALA A 296 1.37 -22.25 -4.46
CA ALA A 296 2.36 -21.50 -5.21
C ALA A 296 1.81 -21.14 -6.60
N ILE A 297 1.23 -22.13 -7.30
CA ILE A 297 0.54 -21.96 -8.58
C ILE A 297 -0.67 -21.02 -8.42
N GLY A 298 -1.55 -21.26 -7.44
CA GLY A 298 -2.74 -20.45 -7.21
C GLY A 298 -2.41 -18.97 -6.91
N PHE A 299 -1.39 -18.72 -6.11
CA PHE A 299 -0.89 -17.40 -5.76
C PHE A 299 -0.22 -16.71 -6.95
N MET A 300 0.56 -17.45 -7.75
CA MET A 300 1.10 -16.94 -9.02
C MET A 300 -0.02 -16.53 -9.98
N ILE A 301 -1.02 -17.40 -10.19
CA ILE A 301 -2.18 -17.10 -11.04
C ILE A 301 -2.91 -15.88 -10.52
N LEU A 302 -3.17 -15.81 -9.21
CA LEU A 302 -3.83 -14.67 -8.58
C LEU A 302 -3.02 -13.38 -8.75
N SER A 303 -1.70 -13.43 -8.58
CA SER A 303 -0.81 -12.28 -8.73
C SER A 303 -0.79 -11.78 -10.18
N VAL A 304 -0.69 -12.69 -11.15
CA VAL A 304 -0.75 -12.35 -12.59
C VAL A 304 -2.11 -11.77 -12.95
N ALA A 305 -3.20 -12.40 -12.50
CA ALA A 305 -4.57 -11.92 -12.73
C ALA A 305 -4.78 -10.53 -12.10
N PHE A 306 -4.26 -10.32 -10.88
CA PHE A 306 -4.31 -9.04 -10.20
C PHE A 306 -3.60 -7.94 -11.00
N ILE A 307 -2.39 -8.21 -11.50
CA ILE A 307 -1.66 -7.27 -12.38
C ILE A 307 -2.45 -7.01 -13.66
N ALA A 308 -2.94 -8.07 -14.31
CA ALA A 308 -3.70 -7.99 -15.56
C ALA A 308 -5.01 -7.19 -15.41
N VAL A 309 -5.59 -7.13 -14.21
CA VAL A 309 -6.80 -6.35 -13.92
C VAL A 309 -6.47 -4.92 -13.46
N ILE A 310 -5.52 -4.74 -12.53
CA ILE A 310 -5.24 -3.43 -11.95
C ILE A 310 -4.56 -2.49 -12.93
N VAL A 311 -3.57 -2.95 -13.69
CA VAL A 311 -2.82 -2.13 -14.63
C VAL A 311 -3.74 -1.44 -15.66
N PRO A 312 -4.66 -2.13 -16.35
CA PRO A 312 -5.55 -1.46 -17.29
C PRO A 312 -6.57 -0.54 -16.60
N ILE A 313 -7.06 -0.90 -15.40
CA ILE A 313 -7.97 -0.02 -14.64
C ILE A 313 -7.27 1.31 -14.32
N TYR A 314 -6.05 1.24 -13.78
CA TYR A 314 -5.27 2.44 -13.40
C TYR A 314 -4.84 3.22 -14.65
N GLY A 315 -4.49 2.53 -15.73
CA GLY A 315 -4.19 3.15 -17.03
C GLY A 315 -5.38 3.93 -17.59
N ARG A 316 -6.59 3.35 -17.57
CA ARG A 316 -7.83 4.03 -18.01
C ARG A 316 -8.13 5.25 -17.14
N GLN A 317 -8.01 5.13 -15.82
CA GLN A 317 -8.23 6.24 -14.89
C GLN A 317 -7.20 7.36 -15.06
N ALA A 318 -5.92 7.02 -15.28
CA ALA A 318 -4.88 7.99 -15.56
C ALA A 318 -5.13 8.76 -16.87
N ARG A 319 -5.60 8.07 -17.93
CA ARG A 319 -6.00 8.73 -19.19
C ARG A 319 -7.16 9.69 -19.00
N ARG A 320 -8.18 9.31 -18.22
CA ARG A 320 -9.31 10.20 -17.88
C ARG A 320 -8.85 11.42 -17.10
N ALA A 321 -7.98 11.25 -16.11
CA ALA A 321 -7.41 12.35 -15.36
C ALA A 321 -6.61 13.31 -16.27
N ARG A 322 -5.83 12.80 -17.23
CA ARG A 322 -5.12 13.62 -18.21
C ARG A 322 -6.07 14.40 -19.11
N ARG A 323 -7.12 13.73 -19.60
CA ARG A 323 -8.15 14.36 -20.45
C ARG A 323 -8.85 15.49 -19.70
N TYR A 324 -9.32 15.22 -18.49
CA TYR A 324 -9.96 16.23 -17.65
C TYR A 324 -9.05 17.44 -17.41
N ALA A 325 -7.78 17.21 -17.08
CA ALA A 325 -6.80 18.27 -16.87
C ALA A 325 -6.50 19.09 -18.13
N ALA A 326 -6.61 18.49 -19.33
CA ALA A 326 -6.42 19.18 -20.60
C ALA A 326 -7.66 19.98 -21.02
N GLU A 327 -8.87 19.45 -20.79
CA GLU A 327 -10.13 20.12 -21.13
C GLU A 327 -10.43 21.33 -20.23
N HIS A 328 -9.90 21.33 -19.00
CA HIS A 328 -10.16 22.37 -18.01
C HIS A 328 -8.89 23.14 -17.63
N SER A 329 -7.92 23.26 -18.55
CA SER A 329 -6.67 24.00 -18.29
C SER A 329 -6.91 25.46 -17.94
N ASP A 330 -7.95 26.06 -18.52
CA ASP A 330 -8.23 27.50 -18.44
C ASP A 330 -8.70 27.91 -17.05
N ALA A 331 -9.33 27.00 -16.31
CA ALA A 331 -9.74 27.19 -14.92
C ALA A 331 -8.56 27.42 -13.95
N LEU A 332 -7.31 27.16 -14.38
CA LEU A 332 -6.12 27.52 -13.61
C LEU A 332 -5.75 29.00 -13.71
N SER A 333 -6.13 29.67 -14.82
CA SER A 333 -5.81 31.07 -15.09
C SER A 333 -6.78 32.04 -14.44
N GLU A 334 -8.02 31.60 -14.18
CA GLU A 334 -9.11 32.45 -13.68
C GLU A 334 -9.08 32.69 -12.16
N ARG A 335 -8.27 31.96 -11.39
CA ARG A 335 -8.21 32.17 -9.93
C ARG A 335 -7.36 33.40 -9.61
N PRO A 336 -7.93 34.52 -9.12
CA PRO A 336 -7.13 35.66 -8.71
C PRO A 336 -6.20 35.23 -7.57
N SER A 337 -4.92 35.60 -7.66
CA SER A 337 -3.87 35.31 -6.67
C SER A 337 -4.26 35.63 -5.21
N THR A 338 -5.26 36.49 -5.02
CA THR A 338 -5.76 36.99 -3.73
C THR A 338 -7.02 36.31 -3.20
N ALA A 339 -7.62 35.35 -3.91
CA ALA A 339 -8.85 34.70 -3.43
C ALA A 339 -8.56 33.82 -2.18
N PRO A 340 -9.29 34.02 -1.06
CA PRO A 340 -9.08 33.22 0.14
C PRO A 340 -9.31 31.74 -0.17
N THR A 341 -8.37 30.89 0.25
CA THR A 341 -8.49 29.44 0.13
C THR A 341 -9.54 28.93 1.12
N VAL A 342 -10.80 28.88 0.69
CA VAL A 342 -11.90 28.31 1.50
C VAL A 342 -11.59 26.85 1.80
N ARG A 343 -11.40 26.50 3.08
CA ARG A 343 -11.11 25.10 3.45
C ARG A 343 -12.35 24.25 3.25
N TRP A 344 -12.18 22.99 2.84
CA TRP A 344 -13.29 22.04 2.69
C TRP A 344 -14.07 21.83 3.99
N GLU A 345 -13.42 22.12 5.11
CA GLU A 345 -13.96 22.01 6.46
C GLU A 345 -14.95 23.15 6.79
N ASP A 346 -14.86 24.27 6.09
CA ASP A 346 -15.66 25.48 6.35
C ASP A 346 -16.92 25.56 5.46
N LEU A 347 -17.00 24.71 4.43
CA LEU A 347 -18.17 24.66 3.56
C LEU A 347 -19.30 23.86 4.22
N PRO A 348 -20.57 24.29 4.07
CA PRO A 348 -21.70 23.49 4.52
C PRO A 348 -21.65 22.11 3.84
N PRO A 349 -22.01 21.03 4.55
CA PRO A 349 -21.99 19.69 3.99
C PRO A 349 -22.83 19.67 2.71
N PRO A 350 -22.34 19.09 1.60
CA PRO A 350 -23.09 18.99 0.36
C PRO A 350 -24.44 18.31 0.65
N ARG A 351 -25.54 18.96 0.24
CA ARG A 351 -26.90 18.40 0.32
C ARG A 351 -27.04 17.25 -0.67
N TYR A 352 -26.51 16.09 -0.30
CA TYR A 352 -26.75 14.85 -1.03
C TYR A 352 -28.18 14.39 -0.77
N GLY A 353 -29.15 14.88 -1.55
CA GLY A 353 -30.55 14.46 -1.38
C GLY A 353 -31.60 15.23 -2.17
N GLU A 354 -31.32 16.44 -2.62
CA GLU A 354 -32.21 17.13 -3.56
C GLU A 354 -31.92 16.55 -4.95
N ARG A 355 -32.68 15.51 -5.31
CA ARG A 355 -32.76 15.04 -6.70
C ARG A 355 -33.34 16.19 -7.51
N ILE A 356 -32.54 16.74 -8.42
CA ILE A 356 -33.03 17.50 -9.57
C ILE A 356 -33.56 16.49 -10.58
#